data_AF-A0A9J6N114-F1
#
_entry.id   AF-A0A9J6N114-F1
#
_cell.length_a   1.000
_cell.length_b   1.000
_cell.length_c   1.000
_cell.angle_alpha   90.00
_cell.angle_beta   90.00
_cell.angle_gamma   90.00
#
_symmetry.space_group_name_H-M   'P 1'
#
loop_
_entity.id
_entity.type
_entity.pdbx_description
1 polymer ?
#
loop_
_entity_poly.entity_id
_entity_poly.type
_entity_poly.pdbx_seq_one_letter_code
_entity_poly.pdbx_strand_id
1 'polypeptide(L)'
;MNIYVRELKSHRKSLIIWCIGVFLMVVSGMQKYAGLSSSGQSLNDLFQDMPKSLQVVMGVGELDMNKVSGYYGMLFIYLLLMATIHAAMLGATIISKEERDKTSEFLFVKPVSRTKIIIAKLLAAFTNILIFNLVTWGSSIVIVGKYADGESVNGDIAITMMGMFILQLLFMA
;
A
#
# COMPACT_ATOMS: atom_id res chain seq x y z
N MET A 1 11.41 -13.63 -26.19
CA MET A 1 10.84 -12.54 -25.37
C MET A 1 10.35 -13.13 -24.06
N ASN A 2 10.91 -12.74 -22.92
CA ASN A 2 10.42 -13.18 -21.62
C ASN A 2 9.18 -12.35 -21.24
N ILE A 3 8.01 -12.99 -21.17
CA ILE A 3 6.72 -12.34 -20.90
C ILE A 3 6.78 -11.64 -19.54
N TYR A 4 7.30 -12.32 -18.51
CA TYR A 4 7.42 -11.77 -17.16
C TYR A 4 8.20 -10.44 -17.13
N VAL A 5 9.37 -10.39 -17.78
CA VAL A 5 10.20 -9.17 -17.82
C VAL A 5 9.53 -8.05 -18.59
N ARG A 6 8.79 -8.37 -19.66
CA ARG A 6 8.00 -7.39 -20.41
C ARG A 6 6.92 -6.77 -19.52
N GLU A 7 6.22 -7.59 -18.74
CA GLU A 7 5.19 -7.14 -17.80
C GLU A 7 5.77 -6.21 -16.74
N LEU A 8 6.86 -6.60 -16.09
CA LEU A 8 7.55 -5.73 -15.11
C LEU A 8 7.96 -4.38 -15.72
N LYS A 9 8.52 -4.39 -16.93
CA LYS A 9 8.90 -3.15 -17.62
C LYS A 9 7.70 -2.27 -17.96
N SER A 10 6.57 -2.88 -18.34
CA SER A 10 5.33 -2.17 -18.65
C SER A 10 4.76 -1.46 -17.42
N HIS A 11 4.84 -2.07 -16.24
CA HIS A 11 4.26 -1.52 -15.01
C HIS A 11 5.25 -0.66 -14.18
N ARG A 12 6.55 -0.68 -14.50
CA ARG A 12 7.60 0.03 -13.75
C ARG A 12 7.28 1.50 -13.47
N LYS A 13 6.82 2.26 -14.47
CA LYS A 13 6.53 3.71 -14.29
C LYS A 13 5.37 3.91 -13.32
N SER A 14 4.31 3.13 -13.47
CA SER A 14 3.16 3.16 -12.56
C SER A 14 3.59 2.81 -11.14
N LEU A 15 4.33 1.71 -10.97
CA LEU A 15 4.81 1.26 -9.67
C LEU A 15 5.66 2.34 -8.95
N ILE A 16 6.55 3.03 -9.67
CA ILE A 16 7.36 4.12 -9.11
C ILE A 16 6.48 5.26 -8.62
N ILE A 17 5.47 5.67 -9.39
CA ILE A 17 4.54 6.74 -9.00
C ILE A 17 3.78 6.34 -7.72
N TRP A 18 3.27 5.11 -7.67
CA TRP A 18 2.59 4.57 -6.49
C TRP A 18 3.49 4.49 -5.27
N CYS A 19 4.74 4.06 -5.44
CA CYS A 19 5.75 4.03 -4.37
C CYS A 19 6.07 5.42 -3.82
N ILE A 20 6.24 6.42 -4.70
CA ILE A 20 6.45 7.82 -4.31
C ILE A 20 5.22 8.34 -3.56
N GLY A 21 4.01 8.05 -4.06
CA GLY A 21 2.77 8.47 -3.42
C GLY A 21 2.64 7.94 -1.99
N VAL A 22 2.91 6.64 -1.77
CA VAL A 22 2.87 6.06 -0.43
C VAL A 22 3.97 6.63 0.47
N PHE A 23 5.19 6.76 -0.04
CA PHE A 23 6.28 7.38 0.71
C PHE A 23 5.88 8.78 1.20
N LEU A 24 5.34 9.62 0.30
CA LEU A 24 4.87 10.97 0.65
C LEU A 24 3.70 10.93 1.64
N MET A 25 2.79 9.96 1.51
CA MET A 25 1.69 9.78 2.45
C MET A 25 2.22 9.53 3.87
N VAL A 26 3.18 8.61 4.03
CA VAL A 26 3.81 8.33 5.33
C VAL A 26 4.53 9.58 5.88
N VAL A 27 5.32 10.26 5.05
CA VAL A 27 6.02 11.49 5.46
C VAL A 27 5.03 12.55 5.94
N SER A 28 4.01 12.85 5.15
CA SER A 28 3.00 13.87 5.48
C SER A 28 2.20 13.51 6.73
N GLY A 29 1.84 12.23 6.89
CA GLY A 29 1.10 11.73 8.04
C GLY A 29 1.87 11.92 9.33
N MET A 30 3.15 11.52 9.34
CA MET A 30 4.01 11.65 10.52
C MET A 30 4.44 13.09 10.79
N GLN A 31 4.62 13.91 9.76
CA GLN A 31 4.85 15.35 9.93
C GLN A 31 3.63 16.03 10.59
N LYS A 32 2.41 15.63 10.21
CA LYS A 32 1.19 16.10 10.87
C LYS A 32 1.10 15.65 12.32
N TYR A 33 1.48 14.41 12.62
CA TYR A 33 1.58 13.92 14.00
C TYR A 33 2.50 14.80 14.84
N ALA A 34 3.73 15.06 14.36
CA ALA A 34 4.69 15.90 15.07
C ALA A 34 4.20 17.35 15.28
N GLY A 35 3.53 17.92 14.28
CA GLY A 35 2.93 19.25 14.40
C GLY A 35 1.80 19.31 15.43
N LEU A 36 1.00 18.26 15.55
CA LEU A 36 -0.08 18.19 16.53
C LEU A 36 0.43 17.84 17.93
N SER A 37 1.36 16.91 18.07
CA SER A 37 1.90 16.51 19.38
C SER A 37 2.69 17.64 20.06
N SER A 38 3.30 18.54 19.27
CA SER A 38 3.98 19.73 19.79
C SER A 38 3.06 20.87 20.21
N SER A 39 1.75 20.80 19.92
CA SER A 39 0.79 21.86 20.26
C SER A 39 0.42 21.92 21.75
N GLY A 40 0.78 20.91 22.53
CA GLY A 40 0.43 20.78 23.96
C GLY A 40 -1.02 20.35 24.21
N GLN A 41 -1.82 20.18 23.16
CA GLN A 41 -3.19 19.65 23.25
C GLN A 41 -3.19 18.13 23.11
N SER A 42 -4.04 17.46 23.90
CA SER A 42 -4.28 16.00 23.77
C SER A 42 -4.84 15.71 22.38
N LEU A 43 -4.17 14.83 21.64
CA LEU A 43 -4.64 14.35 20.35
C LEU A 43 -5.95 13.58 20.52
N ASN A 44 -6.08 12.79 21.59
CA ASN A 44 -7.30 12.04 21.88
C ASN A 44 -8.52 12.95 22.00
N ASP A 45 -8.38 14.10 22.65
CA ASP A 45 -9.49 15.03 22.87
C ASP A 45 -9.92 15.66 21.53
N LEU A 46 -8.96 16.06 20.70
CA LEU A 46 -9.21 16.57 19.35
C LEU A 46 -9.98 15.57 18.48
N PHE A 47 -9.68 14.28 18.61
CA PHE A 47 -10.37 13.23 17.87
C PHE A 47 -11.73 12.86 18.47
N GLN A 48 -11.92 13.03 19.79
CA GLN A 48 -13.20 12.83 20.47
C GLN A 48 -14.23 13.93 20.15
N ASP A 49 -13.78 15.11 19.73
CA ASP A 49 -14.68 16.17 19.26
C ASP A 49 -15.26 15.89 17.85
N MET A 50 -14.74 14.88 17.14
CA MET A 50 -15.26 14.51 15.81
C MET A 50 -16.59 13.76 15.89
N PRO A 51 -17.42 13.78 14.82
CA PRO A 51 -18.61 12.92 14.73
C PRO A 51 -18.30 11.44 14.99
N LYS A 52 -19.20 10.76 15.71
CA LYS A 52 -19.03 9.36 16.12
C LYS A 52 -18.75 8.40 14.95
N SER A 53 -19.32 8.66 13.78
CA SER A 53 -19.04 7.88 12.56
C SER A 53 -17.58 7.96 12.11
N LEU A 54 -16.95 9.13 12.21
CA LEU A 54 -15.54 9.32 11.88
C LEU A 54 -14.64 8.73 12.94
N GLN A 55 -15.02 8.82 14.22
CA GLN A 55 -14.28 8.20 15.32
C GLN A 55 -14.12 6.70 15.13
N VAL A 56 -15.22 6.01 14.79
CA VAL A 56 -15.22 4.55 14.56
C VAL A 56 -14.30 4.17 13.41
N VAL A 57 -14.38 4.89 12.28
CA VAL A 57 -13.53 4.60 11.12
C VAL A 57 -12.06 4.86 11.43
N MET A 58 -11.73 5.89 12.20
CA MET A 58 -10.36 6.27 12.54
C MET A 58 -9.78 5.49 13.72
N GLY A 59 -10.55 4.57 14.35
CA GLY A 59 -10.12 3.79 15.50
C GLY A 59 -10.02 4.59 16.82
N VAL A 60 -10.70 5.73 16.90
CA VAL A 60 -10.69 6.60 18.09
C VAL A 60 -11.38 5.88 19.26
N GLY A 61 -10.67 5.77 20.38
CA GLY A 61 -11.14 5.07 21.60
C GLY A 61 -10.53 3.67 21.79
N GLU A 62 -10.07 3.03 20.71
CA GLU A 62 -9.27 1.79 20.78
C GLU A 62 -7.77 2.06 20.64
N LEU A 63 -7.42 3.03 19.78
CA LEU A 63 -6.04 3.49 19.58
C LEU A 63 -5.77 4.73 20.42
N ASP A 64 -4.61 4.76 21.08
CA ASP A 64 -4.13 5.95 21.79
C ASP A 64 -3.44 6.89 20.80
N MET A 65 -4.12 7.98 20.43
CA MET A 65 -3.67 8.92 19.41
C MET A 65 -2.50 9.78 19.89
N ASN A 66 -2.26 9.84 21.21
CA ASN A 66 -1.08 10.49 21.75
C ASN A 66 0.19 9.67 21.46
N LYS A 67 0.06 8.36 21.24
CA LYS A 67 1.19 7.48 20.88
C LYS A 67 1.40 7.41 19.38
N VAL A 68 2.65 7.16 19.00
CA VAL A 68 3.07 7.05 17.61
C VAL A 68 2.46 5.81 16.97
N SER A 69 2.43 4.69 17.71
CA SER A 69 1.77 3.45 17.29
C SER A 69 0.29 3.63 16.99
N GLY A 70 -0.46 4.28 17.89
CA GLY A 70 -1.89 4.52 17.72
C GLY A 70 -2.20 5.45 16.55
N TYR A 71 -1.48 6.56 16.41
CA TYR A 71 -1.63 7.45 15.26
C TYR A 71 -1.24 6.77 13.94
N TYR A 72 -0.19 5.95 13.94
CA TYR A 72 0.17 5.14 12.78
C TYR A 72 -0.94 4.15 12.39
N GLY A 73 -1.63 3.55 13.37
CA GLY A 73 -2.79 2.68 13.13
C GLY A 73 -3.90 3.40 12.35
N MET A 74 -4.18 4.66 12.68
CA MET A 74 -5.10 5.50 11.89
C MET A 74 -4.54 5.78 10.49
N LEU A 75 -3.28 6.19 10.40
CA LEU A 75 -2.61 6.47 9.12
C LEU A 75 -2.62 5.24 8.19
N PHE A 76 -2.49 4.04 8.76
CA PHE A 76 -2.48 2.78 8.05
C PHE A 76 -3.76 2.53 7.26
N ILE A 77 -4.92 3.04 7.68
CA ILE A 77 -6.17 2.92 6.92
C ILE A 77 -6.04 3.55 5.54
N TYR A 78 -5.38 4.72 5.46
CA TYR A 78 -5.12 5.38 4.20
C TYR A 78 -4.09 4.62 3.35
N LEU A 79 -3.05 4.08 3.98
CA LEU A 79 -2.06 3.24 3.30
C LEU A 79 -2.72 1.99 2.72
N LEU A 80 -3.59 1.35 3.49
CA LEU A 80 -4.36 0.18 3.09
C LEU A 80 -5.26 0.50 1.89
N LEU A 81 -5.97 1.62 1.93
CA LEU A 81 -6.82 2.06 0.83
C LEU A 81 -6.00 2.29 -0.46
N MET A 82 -4.87 3.01 -0.37
CA MET A 82 -4.00 3.21 -1.53
C MET A 82 -3.46 1.88 -2.08
N ALA A 83 -3.09 0.97 -1.18
CA ALA A 83 -2.54 -0.34 -1.51
C ALA A 83 -3.55 -1.24 -2.23
N THR A 84 -4.80 -1.27 -1.77
CA THR A 84 -5.88 -2.07 -2.38
C THR A 84 -6.33 -1.48 -3.71
N ILE A 85 -6.40 -0.14 -3.85
CA ILE A 85 -6.67 0.51 -5.14
C ILE A 85 -5.58 0.16 -6.16
N HIS A 86 -4.31 0.26 -5.77
CA HIS A 86 -3.19 -0.14 -6.63
C HIS A 86 -3.31 -1.60 -7.09
N ALA A 87 -3.60 -2.52 -6.15
CA ALA A 87 -3.74 -3.94 -6.45
C ALA A 87 -4.92 -4.23 -7.38
N ALA A 88 -6.08 -3.61 -7.15
CA ALA A 88 -7.26 -3.75 -7.99
C ALA A 88 -7.02 -3.26 -9.43
N MET A 89 -6.38 -2.09 -9.57
CA MET A 89 -6.01 -1.56 -10.88
C MET A 89 -5.00 -2.45 -11.61
N LEU A 90 -4.02 -2.99 -10.87
CA LEU A 90 -3.03 -3.90 -11.43
C LEU A 90 -3.67 -5.21 -11.90
N GLY A 91 -4.51 -5.82 -11.07
CA GLY A 91 -5.27 -7.04 -11.40
C GLY A 91 -6.14 -6.85 -12.63
N ALA A 92 -6.93 -5.78 -12.66
CA ALA A 92 -7.78 -5.46 -13.81
C ALA A 92 -6.99 -5.25 -15.10
N THR A 93 -5.81 -4.63 -15.05
CA THR A 93 -5.04 -4.26 -16.25
C THR A 93 -4.07 -5.32 -16.76
N ILE A 94 -3.64 -6.28 -15.92
CA ILE A 94 -2.59 -7.24 -16.30
C ILE A 94 -3.02 -8.17 -17.45
N ILE A 95 -4.31 -8.50 -17.51
CA ILE A 95 -4.92 -9.32 -18.57
C ILE A 95 -5.58 -8.43 -19.64
N SER A 96 -6.46 -7.50 -19.22
CA SER A 96 -7.32 -6.74 -20.15
C SER A 96 -6.55 -5.85 -21.13
N LYS A 97 -5.32 -5.45 -20.81
CA LYS A 97 -4.53 -4.58 -21.70
C LYS A 97 -4.24 -5.21 -23.07
N GLU A 98 -4.11 -6.53 -23.16
CA GLU A 98 -3.81 -7.18 -24.44
C GLU A 98 -5.01 -7.16 -25.39
N GLU A 99 -6.22 -7.16 -24.84
CA GLU A 99 -7.45 -7.01 -25.61
C GLU A 99 -7.66 -5.54 -26.01
N ARG A 100 -7.49 -4.63 -25.05
CA ARG A 100 -7.60 -3.18 -25.28
C ARG A 100 -6.63 -2.69 -26.34
N ASP A 101 -5.38 -3.14 -26.29
CA ASP A 101 -4.31 -2.68 -27.16
C ASP A 101 -4.23 -3.52 -28.46
N LYS A 102 -5.17 -4.46 -28.67
CA LYS A 102 -5.26 -5.37 -29.83
C LYS A 102 -3.98 -6.19 -30.07
N THR A 103 -3.30 -6.59 -29.00
CA THR A 103 -2.06 -7.38 -29.03
C THR A 103 -2.26 -8.85 -28.69
N SER A 104 -3.49 -9.26 -28.34
CA SER A 104 -3.83 -10.65 -28.00
C SER A 104 -3.53 -11.64 -29.12
N GLU A 105 -3.86 -11.30 -30.37
CA GLU A 105 -3.60 -12.14 -31.54
C GLU A 105 -2.10 -12.41 -31.73
N PHE A 106 -1.27 -11.38 -31.61
CA PHE A 106 0.19 -11.50 -31.69
C PHE A 106 0.79 -12.35 -30.56
N LEU A 107 0.19 -12.31 -29.38
CA LEU A 107 0.64 -13.08 -28.22
C LEU A 107 0.31 -14.57 -28.39
N PHE A 108 -0.86 -14.90 -28.96
CA PHE A 108 -1.33 -16.27 -29.13
C PHE A 108 -0.79 -16.99 -30.37
N VAL A 109 -0.24 -16.27 -31.35
CA VAL A 109 0.48 -16.88 -32.49
C VAL A 109 1.87 -17.41 -32.06
N LYS A 110 2.39 -17.01 -30.89
CA LYS A 110 3.67 -17.54 -30.38
C LYS A 110 3.50 -18.99 -29.91
N PRO A 111 4.53 -19.86 -30.07
CA PRO A 111 4.49 -21.25 -29.63
C PRO A 111 4.65 -21.37 -28.10
N VAL A 112 3.73 -20.77 -27.35
CA VAL A 112 3.70 -20.72 -25.89
C VAL A 112 2.27 -21.02 -25.44
N SER A 113 2.10 -21.93 -24.47
CA SER A 113 0.77 -22.27 -23.97
C SER A 113 0.09 -21.10 -23.27
N ARG A 114 -1.25 -21.02 -23.37
CA ARG A 114 -2.08 -19.99 -22.72
C ARG A 114 -1.86 -19.92 -21.21
N THR A 115 -1.78 -21.09 -20.57
CA THR A 115 -1.51 -21.20 -19.12
C THR A 115 -0.18 -20.56 -18.73
N LYS A 116 0.88 -20.78 -19.52
CA LYS A 116 2.20 -20.20 -19.25
C LYS A 116 2.19 -18.67 -19.39
N ILE A 117 1.41 -18.13 -20.31
CA ILE A 117 1.22 -16.68 -20.47
C ILE A 117 0.53 -16.10 -19.23
N ILE A 118 -0.56 -16.70 -18.78
CA ILE A 118 -1.34 -16.25 -17.61
C ILE A 118 -0.48 -16.30 -16.34
N ILE A 119 0.20 -17.42 -16.08
CA ILE A 119 1.09 -17.57 -14.91
C ILE A 119 2.20 -16.52 -14.93
N ALA A 120 2.83 -16.26 -16.08
CA ALA A 120 3.88 -15.25 -16.17
C ALA A 120 3.37 -13.83 -15.86
N LYS A 121 2.14 -13.51 -16.28
CA LYS A 121 1.47 -12.23 -15.99
C LYS A 121 1.11 -12.12 -14.50
N LEU A 122 0.53 -13.16 -13.91
CA LEU A 122 0.20 -13.20 -12.48
C LEU A 122 1.44 -13.08 -11.60
N LEU A 123 2.53 -13.78 -11.94
CA LEU A 123 3.80 -13.65 -11.23
C LEU A 123 4.38 -12.23 -11.32
N ALA A 124 4.23 -11.57 -12.48
CA ALA A 124 4.64 -10.18 -12.63
C ALA A 124 3.80 -9.25 -11.75
N ALA A 125 2.48 -9.44 -11.70
CA ALA A 125 1.60 -8.67 -10.82
C ALA A 125 1.95 -8.89 -9.33
N PHE A 126 2.13 -10.14 -8.91
CA PHE A 126 2.60 -10.50 -7.57
C PHE A 126 3.91 -9.80 -7.20
N THR A 127 4.87 -9.77 -8.13
CA THR A 127 6.16 -9.08 -7.92
C THR A 127 5.97 -7.57 -7.73
N ASN A 128 5.06 -6.93 -8.48
CA ASN A 128 4.77 -5.50 -8.30
C ASN A 128 4.16 -5.22 -6.92
N ILE A 129 3.23 -6.06 -6.46
CA ILE A 129 2.64 -5.96 -5.11
C ILE A 129 3.71 -6.12 -4.05
N LEU A 130 4.59 -7.12 -4.20
CA LEU A 130 5.68 -7.37 -3.26
C LEU A 130 6.63 -6.16 -3.16
N ILE A 131 7.04 -5.59 -4.29
CA ILE A 131 7.90 -4.39 -4.30
C ILE A 131 7.19 -3.21 -3.64
N PHE A 132 5.93 -2.96 -3.97
CA PHE A 132 5.14 -1.90 -3.36
C PHE A 132 5.06 -2.07 -1.84
N ASN A 133 4.75 -3.28 -1.37
CA ASN A 133 4.65 -3.59 0.05
C ASN A 133 5.99 -3.40 0.78
N LEU A 134 7.11 -3.84 0.18
CA LEU A 134 8.45 -3.64 0.75
C LEU A 134 8.84 -2.15 0.83
N VAL A 135 8.50 -1.36 -0.19
CA VAL A 135 8.74 0.09 -0.16
C VAL A 135 7.91 0.75 0.93
N THR A 136 6.62 0.40 1.04
CA THR A 136 5.76 0.90 2.10
C THR A 136 6.31 0.53 3.48
N TRP A 137 6.65 -0.74 3.69
CA TRP A 137 7.22 -1.23 4.95
C TRP A 137 8.51 -0.50 5.33
N GLY A 138 9.46 -0.39 4.39
CA GLY A 138 10.71 0.32 4.60
C GLY A 138 10.48 1.80 4.90
N SER A 139 9.56 2.46 4.18
CA SER A 139 9.21 3.85 4.44
C SER A 139 8.57 4.04 5.82
N SER A 140 7.66 3.15 6.22
CA SER A 140 7.01 3.18 7.54
C SER A 140 8.04 2.99 8.64
N ILE A 141 8.91 1.99 8.57
CA ILE A 141 9.96 1.77 9.60
C ILE A 141 10.85 3.00 9.73
N VAL A 142 11.36 3.53 8.61
CA VAL A 142 12.33 4.63 8.64
C VAL A 142 11.69 5.94 9.12
N ILE A 143 10.46 6.23 8.70
CA ILE A 143 9.81 7.50 9.02
C ILE A 143 9.18 7.44 10.41
N VAL A 144 8.37 6.41 10.70
CA VAL A 144 7.68 6.27 12.00
C VAL A 144 8.71 6.07 13.10
N GLY A 145 9.78 5.29 12.86
CA GLY A 145 10.86 5.08 13.81
C GLY A 145 11.59 6.36 14.23
N LYS A 146 11.59 7.42 13.42
CA LYS A 146 12.16 8.73 13.80
C LYS A 146 11.35 9.46 14.86
N TYR A 147 10.05 9.18 14.94
CA TYR A 147 9.13 9.84 15.87
C TYR A 147 8.80 8.98 17.08
N ALA A 148 9.31 7.74 17.14
CA ALA A 148 8.88 6.73 18.10
C ALA A 148 9.37 6.96 19.54
N ASP A 149 10.31 7.88 19.82
CA ASP A 149 10.83 8.22 21.16
C ASP A 149 11.01 7.02 22.13
N GLY A 150 11.51 5.88 21.63
CA GLY A 150 11.76 4.65 22.39
C GLY A 150 10.63 3.61 22.40
N GLU A 151 9.49 3.89 21.74
CA GLU A 151 8.40 2.94 21.52
C GLU A 151 8.76 1.87 20.48
N SER A 152 8.44 0.61 20.78
CA SER A 152 8.68 -0.53 19.88
C SER A 152 7.57 -0.66 18.83
N VAL A 153 7.55 0.24 17.84
CA VAL A 153 6.55 0.26 16.75
C VAL A 153 6.78 -0.78 15.64
N ASN A 154 7.97 -1.38 15.57
CA ASN A 154 8.32 -2.26 14.43
C ASN A 154 7.44 -3.52 14.34
N GLY A 155 6.99 -4.07 15.48
CA GLY A 155 6.11 -5.23 15.52
C GLY A 155 4.74 -4.94 14.92
N ASP A 156 4.13 -3.83 15.32
CA ASP A 156 2.82 -3.39 14.84
C ASP A 156 2.85 -3.05 13.35
N ILE A 157 3.93 -2.38 12.91
CA ILE A 157 4.17 -2.10 11.49
C ILE A 157 4.28 -3.43 10.70
N ALA A 158 4.97 -4.44 11.22
CA ALA A 158 5.09 -5.72 10.53
C ALA A 158 3.74 -6.45 10.40
N ILE A 159 2.94 -6.47 11.47
CA ILE A 159 1.60 -7.11 11.46
C ILE A 159 0.68 -6.42 10.46
N THR A 160 0.65 -5.08 10.47
CA THR A 160 -0.17 -4.30 9.54
C THR A 160 0.28 -4.48 8.09
N MET A 161 1.59 -4.57 7.82
CA MET A 161 2.10 -4.86 6.46
C MET A 161 1.73 -6.25 5.96
N MET A 162 1.76 -7.27 6.82
CA MET A 162 1.30 -8.62 6.46
C MET A 162 -0.19 -8.61 6.12
N GLY A 163 -1.02 -7.95 6.93
CA GLY A 163 -2.45 -7.77 6.65
C GLY A 163 -2.71 -7.04 5.33
N MET A 164 -1.97 -5.95 5.08
CA MET A 164 -2.03 -5.22 3.82
C MET A 164 -1.66 -6.10 2.63
N PHE A 165 -0.59 -6.89 2.74
CA PHE A 165 -0.15 -7.79 1.67
C PHE A 165 -1.23 -8.81 1.30
N ILE A 166 -1.86 -9.44 2.30
CA ILE A 166 -2.95 -10.40 2.08
C ILE A 166 -4.13 -9.71 1.38
N LEU A 167 -4.52 -8.52 1.83
CA LEU A 167 -5.60 -7.76 1.21
C LEU A 167 -5.26 -7.35 -0.22
N GLN A 168 -4.03 -6.95 -0.51
CA GLN A 168 -3.61 -6.66 -1.88
C GLN A 168 -3.73 -7.88 -2.80
N LEU A 169 -3.38 -9.08 -2.32
CA LEU A 169 -3.57 -10.30 -3.12
C LEU A 169 -5.03 -10.60 -3.38
N LEU A 170 -5.92 -10.34 -2.41
CA LEU A 170 -7.36 -10.50 -2.59
C LEU A 170 -7.91 -9.54 -3.65
N PHE A 171 -7.52 -8.27 -3.61
CA PHE A 171 -7.97 -7.25 -4.57
C PHE A 171 -7.32 -7.38 -5.95
N MET A 172 -6.22 -8.12 -6.07
CA MET A 172 -5.59 -8.42 -7.36
C MET A 172 -6.37 -9.47 -8.17
N ALA A 173 -7.12 -10.35 -7.50
CA ALA A 173 -7.91 -11.42 -8.11
C ALA A 173 -9.17 -10.87 -8.82
#